data_AF-A0A961X5T3-F1
#
_entry.id   AF-A0A961X5T3-F1
#
_cell.length_a   1.000
_cell.length_b   1.000
_cell.length_c   1.000
_cell.angle_alpha   90.00
_cell.angle_beta   90.00
_cell.angle_gamma   90.00
#
_symmetry.space_group_name_H-M   'P 1'
#
loop_
_entity.id
_entity.type
_entity.pdbx_description
1 polymer ?
#
loop_
_entity_poly.entity_id
_entity_poly.type
_entity_poly.pdbx_seq_one_letter_code
_entity_poly.pdbx_strand_id
1 'polypeptide(L)'
;MSKYLLKPLAVASLLALAHPLAASAQDADAGEKVFRKCKACHMVGEDAKNRVGPELNNLLGRQAGTVPDFKYSKAMEAKGNDGLVWDDDTLSEYLENPKKYVKGTKMSFAGLRKETEIQDVIAYLKTFSEAAGTPAETESKAEEPAKNDEAAAAAEPVQTAAASDGDVLPKDAEVPDHGVFHLGRKALPDEVEAWNIDIRPDGSGLPVGRGTVAQGEVIYTETCAVCHGVFGEGEGRWPVLAGGQGTLEDDRPEKTIGSYWPYLSTVFDYVRRAMPFGNAHSLSDNGVYSVVAYLLYLNDVVTDEEFELSNENFASIKLPNEENFIADNRLEEPAYAAKEEPCMKECKPGPVEITMRARVLDVTPDSEDDSVGAGAIE
;
A
#
# COMPACT_ATOMS: atom_id res chain seq x y z
N MET A 1 -0.31 -61.87 -70.93
CA MET A 1 -1.61 -62.54 -70.88
C MET A 1 -2.00 -62.70 -69.42
N SER A 2 -3.19 -62.20 -69.02
CA SER A 2 -4.09 -62.81 -68.01
C SER A 2 -3.56 -62.89 -66.55
N LYS A 3 -4.25 -62.56 -65.45
CA LYS A 3 -5.60 -62.11 -65.06
C LYS A 3 -5.51 -61.90 -63.52
N TYR A 4 -6.21 -60.90 -63.00
CA TYR A 4 -6.79 -60.72 -61.64
C TYR A 4 -6.20 -61.42 -60.39
N LEU A 5 -5.97 -60.65 -59.31
CA LEU A 5 -6.69 -60.74 -58.00
C LEU A 5 -6.13 -59.73 -56.97
N LEU A 6 -7.06 -58.86 -56.50
CA LEU A 6 -7.16 -58.06 -55.27
C LEU A 6 -5.95 -57.77 -54.36
N LYS A 7 -5.78 -56.47 -54.00
CA LYS A 7 -5.48 -56.00 -52.64
C LYS A 7 -6.08 -54.58 -52.39
N PRO A 8 -6.51 -54.24 -51.16
CA PRO A 8 -7.31 -53.05 -50.88
C PRO A 8 -6.47 -51.82 -50.46
N LEU A 9 -7.18 -50.68 -50.54
CA LEU A 9 -6.91 -49.32 -50.09
C LEU A 9 -5.85 -49.10 -48.99
N ALA A 10 -4.98 -48.11 -49.22
CA ALA A 10 -4.65 -47.07 -48.26
C ALA A 10 -4.19 -45.81 -49.04
N VAL A 11 -5.07 -44.82 -49.17
CA VAL A 11 -4.73 -43.49 -49.70
C VAL A 11 -4.46 -42.58 -48.50
N ALA A 12 -3.19 -42.26 -48.26
CA ALA A 12 -2.80 -41.23 -47.32
C ALA A 12 -3.01 -39.86 -47.99
N SER A 13 -4.06 -39.14 -47.56
CA SER A 13 -4.35 -37.78 -48.00
C SER A 13 -3.59 -36.81 -47.09
N LEU A 14 -2.68 -36.02 -47.67
CA LEU A 14 -1.96 -34.94 -47.00
C LEU A 14 -2.96 -33.76 -46.80
N LEU A 15 -3.53 -33.61 -45.60
CA LEU A 15 -4.24 -32.38 -45.22
C LEU A 15 -3.22 -31.38 -44.67
N ALA A 16 -3.00 -30.28 -45.40
CA ALA A 16 -2.38 -29.09 -44.85
C ALA A 16 -3.31 -28.50 -43.76
N LEU A 17 -2.92 -28.65 -42.50
CA LEU A 17 -3.55 -27.97 -41.37
C LEU A 17 -3.21 -26.48 -41.43
N ALA A 18 -4.10 -25.70 -42.07
CA ALA A 18 -4.20 -24.28 -41.79
C ALA A 18 -4.64 -24.13 -40.33
N HIS A 19 -3.68 -23.79 -39.46
CA HIS A 19 -4.00 -23.37 -38.10
C HIS A 19 -4.67 -21.98 -38.21
N PRO A 20 -5.87 -21.78 -37.65
CA PRO A 20 -6.34 -20.43 -37.45
C PRO A 20 -5.42 -19.81 -36.41
N LEU A 21 -4.68 -18.75 -36.79
CA LEU A 21 -4.23 -17.79 -35.79
C LEU A 21 -5.52 -17.23 -35.18
N ALA A 22 -5.79 -17.58 -33.93
CA ALA A 22 -6.72 -16.82 -33.12
C ALA A 22 -6.10 -15.43 -32.96
N ALA A 23 -6.56 -14.49 -33.79
CA ALA A 23 -6.37 -13.08 -33.50
C ALA A 23 -7.14 -12.83 -32.20
N SER A 24 -6.42 -12.55 -31.10
CA SER A 24 -7.04 -12.03 -29.89
C SER A 24 -7.76 -10.75 -30.28
N ALA A 25 -9.09 -10.79 -30.30
CA ALA A 25 -9.88 -9.60 -30.49
C ALA A 25 -9.65 -8.69 -29.28
N GLN A 26 -9.03 -7.54 -29.53
CA GLN A 26 -8.89 -6.42 -28.60
C GLN A 26 -10.30 -5.99 -28.13
N ASP A 27 -10.63 -6.19 -26.85
CA ASP A 27 -11.95 -5.88 -26.27
C ASP A 27 -11.87 -4.61 -25.40
N ALA A 28 -12.49 -3.52 -25.87
CA ALA A 28 -12.49 -2.24 -25.18
C ALA A 28 -13.31 -2.26 -23.87
N ASP A 29 -14.36 -3.08 -23.77
CA ASP A 29 -15.18 -3.19 -22.55
C ASP A 29 -14.42 -3.97 -21.46
N ALA A 30 -13.67 -5.01 -21.85
CA ALA A 30 -12.71 -5.68 -20.97
C ALA A 30 -11.56 -4.73 -20.61
N GLY A 31 -11.10 -3.94 -21.58
CA GLY A 31 -10.07 -2.93 -21.40
C GLY A 31 -10.43 -1.85 -20.39
N GLU A 32 -11.69 -1.41 -20.33
CA GLU A 32 -12.15 -0.47 -19.31
C GLU A 32 -11.96 -1.04 -17.89
N LYS A 33 -12.20 -2.34 -17.72
CA LYS A 33 -12.02 -3.02 -16.42
C LYS A 33 -10.55 -3.07 -16.06
N VAL A 34 -9.67 -3.41 -17.01
CA VAL A 34 -8.22 -3.37 -16.78
C VAL A 34 -7.76 -1.95 -16.47
N PHE A 35 -8.32 -0.95 -17.15
CA PHE A 35 -8.01 0.46 -16.92
C PHE A 35 -8.33 0.93 -15.50
N ARG A 36 -9.16 0.22 -14.72
CA ARG A 36 -9.37 0.52 -13.29
C ARG A 36 -8.05 0.54 -12.50
N LYS A 37 -7.10 -0.35 -12.85
CA LYS A 37 -5.72 -0.38 -12.31
C LYS A 37 -4.92 0.89 -12.63
N CYS A 38 -5.36 1.66 -13.63
CA CYS A 38 -4.73 2.90 -14.10
C CYS A 38 -5.51 4.15 -13.64
N LYS A 39 -6.83 4.04 -13.37
CA LYS A 39 -7.74 5.16 -13.01
C LYS A 39 -7.30 5.91 -11.75
N ALA A 40 -6.54 5.26 -10.85
CA ALA A 40 -5.95 5.90 -9.67
C ALA A 40 -4.93 6.99 -10.04
N CYS A 41 -4.17 6.78 -11.12
CA CYS A 41 -3.09 7.69 -11.52
C CYS A 41 -3.42 8.51 -12.76
N HIS A 42 -4.23 7.97 -13.67
CA HIS A 42 -4.47 8.53 -15.00
C HIS A 42 -5.96 8.81 -15.22
N MET A 43 -6.24 9.89 -15.94
CA MET A 43 -7.58 10.22 -16.42
C MET A 43 -7.66 10.08 -17.95
N VAL A 44 -8.86 9.75 -18.43
CA VAL A 44 -9.27 9.77 -19.84
C VAL A 44 -10.67 10.38 -19.94
N GLY A 45 -11.02 10.95 -21.10
CA GLY A 45 -12.30 11.61 -21.35
C GLY A 45 -12.23 13.15 -21.36
N GLU A 46 -13.37 13.80 -21.60
CA GLU A 46 -13.47 15.24 -21.89
C GLU A 46 -12.87 16.15 -20.79
N ASP A 47 -12.92 15.72 -19.52
CA ASP A 47 -12.41 16.47 -18.36
C ASP A 47 -11.09 15.89 -17.79
N ALA A 48 -10.35 15.13 -18.60
CA ALA A 48 -9.11 14.51 -18.14
C ALA A 48 -8.06 15.56 -17.74
N LYS A 49 -7.46 15.37 -16.55
CA LYS A 49 -6.42 16.24 -15.98
C LYS A 49 -5.23 15.41 -15.54
N ASN A 50 -4.06 16.04 -15.54
CA ASN A 50 -2.85 15.48 -14.95
C ASN A 50 -3.05 15.25 -13.44
N ARG A 51 -2.64 14.07 -12.95
CA ARG A 51 -2.66 13.69 -11.52
C ARG A 51 -1.30 13.09 -11.13
N VAL A 52 -1.30 11.93 -10.46
CA VAL A 52 -0.09 11.14 -10.19
C VAL A 52 0.60 10.77 -11.52
N GLY A 53 -0.19 10.43 -12.54
CA GLY A 53 0.24 10.26 -13.93
C GLY A 53 -0.35 11.34 -14.85
N PRO A 54 0.20 11.51 -16.07
CA PRO A 54 -0.35 12.42 -17.07
C PRO A 54 -1.72 11.92 -17.57
N GLU A 55 -2.53 12.82 -18.12
CA GLU A 55 -3.75 12.41 -18.83
C GLU A 55 -3.44 11.60 -20.09
N LEU A 56 -4.34 10.68 -20.45
CA LEU A 56 -4.08 9.67 -21.49
C LEU A 56 -4.97 9.82 -22.73
N ASN A 57 -5.60 10.97 -22.95
CA ASN A 57 -6.26 11.23 -24.23
C ASN A 57 -5.21 11.40 -25.34
N ASN A 58 -5.56 10.99 -26.56
CA ASN A 58 -4.68 11.08 -27.73
C ASN A 58 -3.28 10.49 -27.47
N LEU A 59 -3.25 9.36 -26.76
CA LEU A 59 -2.00 8.71 -26.37
C LEU A 59 -1.31 8.08 -27.58
N LEU A 60 -2.07 7.44 -28.48
CA LEU A 60 -1.51 6.74 -29.63
C LEU A 60 -0.96 7.75 -30.65
N GLY A 61 0.29 7.55 -31.07
CA GLY A 61 1.07 8.46 -31.89
C GLY A 61 1.73 9.62 -31.13
N ARG A 62 1.49 9.76 -29.82
CA ARG A 62 2.08 10.82 -29.00
C ARG A 62 3.51 10.46 -28.60
N GLN A 63 4.43 11.41 -28.73
CA GLN A 63 5.79 11.26 -28.23
C GLN A 63 5.77 11.11 -26.71
N ALA A 64 6.54 10.17 -26.17
CA ALA A 64 6.58 9.94 -24.73
C ALA A 64 7.14 11.17 -23.98
N GLY A 65 6.59 11.46 -22.80
CA GLY A 65 7.10 12.55 -21.97
C GLY A 65 6.69 13.97 -22.40
N THR A 66 5.62 14.13 -23.19
CA THR A 66 5.28 15.42 -23.82
C THR A 66 3.95 16.06 -23.37
N VAL A 67 3.21 15.45 -22.43
CA VAL A 67 1.96 16.07 -21.94
C VAL A 67 2.27 17.39 -21.24
N PRO A 68 1.63 18.51 -21.66
CA PRO A 68 1.82 19.81 -21.04
C PRO A 68 1.54 19.78 -19.53
N ASP A 69 2.27 20.59 -18.78
CA ASP A 69 2.09 20.79 -17.33
C ASP A 69 2.22 19.51 -16.47
N PHE A 70 2.77 18.41 -17.00
CA PHE A 70 3.13 17.23 -16.23
C PHE A 70 4.65 17.11 -16.03
N LYS A 71 5.09 16.85 -14.79
CA LYS A 71 6.52 16.73 -14.46
C LYS A 71 7.01 15.29 -14.60
N TYR A 72 7.47 14.94 -15.80
CA TYR A 72 8.03 13.63 -16.11
C TYR A 72 9.33 13.31 -15.33
N SER A 73 9.76 12.05 -15.44
CA SER A 73 11.10 11.67 -14.99
C SER A 73 12.12 12.01 -16.07
N LYS A 74 13.35 12.34 -15.67
CA LYS A 74 14.44 12.60 -16.63
C LYS A 74 14.63 11.43 -17.62
N ALA A 75 14.39 10.20 -17.16
CA ALA A 75 14.50 9.02 -17.99
C ALA A 75 13.39 8.93 -19.06
N MET A 76 12.15 9.30 -18.70
CA MET A 76 11.04 9.32 -19.65
C MET A 76 11.21 10.43 -20.69
N GLU A 77 11.61 11.63 -20.25
CA GLU A 77 11.94 12.74 -21.15
C GLU A 77 13.07 12.37 -22.12
N ALA A 78 14.13 11.74 -21.63
CA ALA A 78 15.24 11.26 -22.47
C ALA A 78 14.76 10.24 -23.51
N LYS A 79 13.97 9.24 -23.11
CA LYS A 79 13.41 8.23 -24.03
C LYS A 79 12.51 8.87 -25.08
N GLY A 80 11.68 9.82 -24.70
CA GLY A 80 10.87 10.61 -25.64
C GLY A 80 11.74 11.36 -26.65
N ASN A 81 12.80 12.04 -26.19
CA ASN A 81 13.74 12.77 -27.05
C ASN A 81 14.55 11.86 -27.99
N ASP A 82 14.80 10.62 -27.56
CA ASP A 82 15.44 9.57 -28.39
C ASP A 82 14.47 8.93 -29.40
N GLY A 83 13.21 9.40 -29.46
CA GLY A 83 12.23 9.01 -30.46
C GLY A 83 11.18 7.99 -30.01
N LEU A 84 11.03 7.75 -28.69
CA LEU A 84 9.93 6.91 -28.21
C LEU A 84 8.58 7.59 -28.48
N VAL A 85 7.77 6.93 -29.30
CA VAL A 85 6.38 7.29 -29.63
C VAL A 85 5.49 6.15 -29.15
N TRP A 86 4.33 6.47 -28.58
CA TRP A 86 3.38 5.46 -28.14
C TRP A 86 2.59 4.88 -29.31
N ASP A 87 2.80 3.62 -29.60
CA ASP A 87 2.01 2.78 -30.51
C ASP A 87 1.63 1.48 -29.79
N ASP A 88 0.96 0.55 -30.49
CA ASP A 88 0.58 -0.74 -29.92
C ASP A 88 1.77 -1.50 -29.31
N ASP A 89 2.89 -1.61 -30.03
CA ASP A 89 4.03 -2.43 -29.61
C ASP A 89 4.77 -1.81 -28.43
N THR A 90 5.05 -0.50 -28.51
CA THR A 90 5.75 0.24 -27.46
C THR A 90 4.92 0.39 -26.19
N LEU A 91 3.59 0.56 -26.30
CA LEU A 91 2.71 0.53 -25.15
C LEU A 91 2.66 -0.87 -24.54
N SER A 92 2.61 -1.94 -25.35
CA SER A 92 2.61 -3.29 -24.81
C SER A 92 3.87 -3.59 -24.00
N GLU A 93 5.05 -3.31 -24.55
CA GLU A 93 6.33 -3.52 -23.84
C GLU A 93 6.43 -2.65 -22.58
N TYR A 94 5.93 -1.41 -22.65
CA TYR A 94 5.95 -0.52 -21.49
C TYR A 94 4.99 -0.97 -20.39
N LEU A 95 3.77 -1.37 -20.74
CA LEU A 95 2.75 -1.80 -19.79
C LEU A 95 3.05 -3.16 -19.17
N GLU A 96 3.82 -4.03 -19.84
CA GLU A 96 4.31 -5.28 -19.25
C GLU A 96 5.27 -5.01 -18.08
N ASN A 97 6.19 -4.05 -18.23
CA ASN A 97 7.14 -3.68 -17.17
C ASN A 97 7.73 -2.27 -17.34
N PRO A 98 7.08 -1.23 -16.78
CA PRO A 98 7.49 0.16 -16.99
C PRO A 98 8.91 0.47 -16.52
N LYS A 99 9.30 -0.08 -15.34
CA LYS A 99 10.62 0.15 -14.73
C LYS A 99 11.75 -0.52 -15.50
N LYS A 100 11.46 -1.64 -16.17
CA LYS A 100 12.43 -2.32 -17.05
C LYS A 100 12.56 -1.60 -18.39
N TYR A 101 11.45 -1.18 -18.98
CA TYR A 101 11.43 -0.53 -20.30
C TYR A 101 12.03 0.89 -20.25
N VAL A 102 11.64 1.71 -19.27
CA VAL A 102 12.26 3.01 -18.97
C VAL A 102 12.86 2.99 -17.58
N LYS A 103 14.15 2.64 -17.50
CA LYS A 103 14.89 2.63 -16.23
C LYS A 103 14.94 4.04 -15.61
N GLY A 104 14.29 4.21 -14.46
CA GLY A 104 14.13 5.51 -13.80
C GLY A 104 12.84 6.25 -14.18
N THR A 105 11.86 5.57 -14.78
CA THR A 105 10.48 6.09 -14.84
C THR A 105 9.92 6.35 -13.44
N LYS A 106 9.09 7.38 -13.31
CA LYS A 106 8.33 7.68 -12.08
C LYS A 106 7.08 6.83 -11.93
N MET A 107 6.63 6.17 -12.99
CA MET A 107 5.48 5.27 -12.94
C MET A 107 5.85 4.05 -12.09
N SER A 108 5.28 3.94 -10.88
CA SER A 108 5.57 2.87 -9.90
C SER A 108 4.83 1.55 -10.20
N PHE A 109 4.07 1.49 -11.28
CA PHE A 109 3.26 0.34 -11.69
C PHE A 109 4.09 -0.94 -11.90
N ALA A 110 3.62 -2.05 -11.32
CA ALA A 110 4.28 -3.36 -11.39
C ALA A 110 4.23 -4.01 -12.78
N GLY A 111 3.32 -3.54 -13.65
CA GLY A 111 3.10 -4.07 -14.99
C GLY A 111 1.96 -5.08 -15.08
N LEU A 112 1.40 -5.24 -16.28
CA LEU A 112 0.39 -6.24 -16.59
C LEU A 112 1.07 -7.54 -17.03
N ARG A 113 0.68 -8.68 -16.44
CA ARG A 113 1.30 -9.99 -16.72
C ARG A 113 0.67 -10.75 -17.86
N LYS A 114 -0.58 -10.43 -18.19
CA LYS A 114 -1.35 -11.13 -19.22
C LYS A 114 -1.36 -10.28 -20.47
N GLU A 115 -0.89 -10.84 -21.57
CA GLU A 115 -0.91 -10.20 -22.89
C GLU A 115 -2.33 -9.73 -23.27
N THR A 116 -3.35 -10.53 -22.95
CA THR A 116 -4.75 -10.14 -23.21
C THR A 116 -5.15 -8.88 -22.46
N GLU A 117 -4.74 -8.71 -21.19
CA GLU A 117 -5.05 -7.50 -20.42
C GLU A 117 -4.36 -6.26 -21.01
N ILE A 118 -3.13 -6.41 -21.51
CA ILE A 118 -2.38 -5.36 -22.19
C ILE A 118 -3.11 -4.93 -23.48
N GLN A 119 -3.49 -5.89 -24.31
CA GLN A 119 -4.17 -5.63 -25.57
C GLN A 119 -5.55 -4.99 -25.36
N ASP A 120 -6.31 -5.47 -24.37
CA ASP A 120 -7.62 -4.92 -24.04
C ASP A 120 -7.52 -3.48 -23.50
N VAL A 121 -6.57 -3.18 -22.61
CA VAL A 121 -6.42 -1.80 -22.10
C VAL A 121 -5.93 -0.84 -23.19
N ILE A 122 -5.08 -1.29 -24.12
CA ILE A 122 -4.70 -0.50 -25.30
C ILE A 122 -5.93 -0.25 -26.19
N ALA A 123 -6.79 -1.25 -26.39
CA ALA A 123 -8.04 -1.12 -27.13
C ALA A 123 -8.96 -0.05 -26.52
N TYR A 124 -9.09 -0.06 -25.19
CA TYR A 124 -9.85 0.95 -24.46
C TYR A 124 -9.22 2.34 -24.59
N LEU A 125 -7.91 2.50 -24.42
CA LEU A 125 -7.22 3.79 -24.57
C LEU A 125 -7.32 4.38 -25.98
N LYS A 126 -7.39 3.52 -27.01
CA LYS A 126 -7.63 3.94 -28.40
C LYS A 126 -8.98 4.63 -28.58
N THR A 127 -9.99 4.32 -27.76
CA THR A 127 -11.29 5.01 -27.83
C THR A 127 -11.21 6.49 -27.44
N PHE A 128 -10.12 6.90 -26.77
CA PHE A 128 -9.83 8.28 -26.38
C PHE A 128 -8.73 8.93 -27.23
N SER A 129 -8.31 8.28 -28.32
CA SER A 129 -7.32 8.81 -29.25
C SER A 129 -7.99 9.03 -30.60
N GLU A 130 -8.28 10.28 -30.97
CA GLU A 130 -8.81 10.54 -32.31
C GLU A 130 -7.73 10.28 -33.38
N ALA A 131 -8.17 9.79 -34.55
CA ALA A 131 -7.29 9.42 -35.64
C ALA A 131 -6.36 10.59 -36.04
N ALA A 132 -5.05 10.32 -36.01
CA ALA A 132 -3.96 11.28 -36.15
C ALA A 132 -4.09 12.31 -37.29
N GLY A 133 -3.74 13.57 -36.99
CA GLY A 133 -3.51 14.63 -37.98
C GLY A 133 -2.85 15.90 -37.41
N THR A 134 -1.51 15.97 -37.52
CA THR A 134 -0.59 17.14 -37.66
C THR A 134 -0.71 18.37 -36.71
N PRO A 135 0.41 18.89 -36.13
CA PRO A 135 0.39 19.73 -34.93
C PRO A 135 0.12 21.21 -35.22
N ALA A 136 -0.65 21.86 -34.34
CA ALA A 136 -0.78 23.31 -34.29
C ALA A 136 -0.68 23.85 -32.85
N GLU A 137 0.39 24.60 -32.65
CA GLU A 137 0.71 25.69 -31.73
C GLU A 137 -0.35 26.19 -30.71
N THR A 138 0.11 26.21 -29.45
CA THR A 138 -0.10 27.19 -28.36
C THR A 138 -1.29 28.16 -28.43
N GLU A 139 -2.06 28.20 -27.33
CA GLU A 139 -2.25 29.45 -26.57
C GLU A 139 -2.64 29.19 -25.11
N SER A 140 -1.95 29.91 -24.22
CA SER A 140 -2.06 29.88 -22.77
C SER A 140 -3.18 30.80 -22.30
N LYS A 141 -4.01 30.33 -21.37
CA LYS A 141 -4.64 31.23 -20.40
C LYS A 141 -4.86 30.53 -19.06
N ALA A 142 -4.05 30.96 -18.09
CA ALA A 142 -4.16 30.59 -16.69
C ALA A 142 -5.41 31.23 -16.06
N GLU A 143 -6.13 30.46 -15.25
CA GLU A 143 -7.02 31.00 -14.22
C GLU A 143 -6.93 30.13 -12.96
N GLU A 144 -6.69 30.80 -11.84
CA GLU A 144 -6.35 30.31 -10.50
C GLU A 144 -7.63 29.88 -9.72
N PRO A 145 -7.59 28.87 -8.83
CA PRO A 145 -8.80 28.33 -8.22
C PRO A 145 -9.32 29.18 -7.05
N ALA A 146 -10.66 29.31 -6.99
CA ALA A 146 -11.38 29.91 -5.89
C ALA A 146 -11.31 29.04 -4.61
N LYS A 147 -11.04 29.71 -3.50
CA LYS A 147 -11.06 29.18 -2.13
C LYS A 147 -12.49 28.87 -1.71
N ASN A 148 -12.73 27.65 -1.22
CA ASN A 148 -13.90 27.34 -0.41
C ASN A 148 -13.45 27.33 1.05
N ASP A 149 -13.73 28.43 1.74
CA ASP A 149 -13.71 28.51 3.20
C ASP A 149 -15.00 27.87 3.71
N GLU A 150 -14.92 26.67 4.30
CA GLU A 150 -16.00 26.14 5.13
C GLU A 150 -15.42 25.87 6.52
N ALA A 151 -15.83 26.76 7.44
CA ALA A 151 -15.38 26.81 8.81
C ALA A 151 -15.87 25.56 9.58
N ALA A 152 -14.91 24.75 10.02
CA ALA A 152 -15.14 23.81 11.10
C ALA A 152 -15.54 24.61 12.35
N ALA A 153 -16.77 24.38 12.83
CA ALA A 153 -17.22 24.88 14.12
C ALA A 153 -16.36 24.26 15.22
N ALA A 154 -15.38 25.04 15.71
CA ALA A 154 -14.63 24.71 16.91
C ALA A 154 -15.60 24.65 18.10
N ALA A 155 -15.75 23.47 18.69
CA ALA A 155 -16.35 23.34 20.01
C ALA A 155 -15.43 24.04 21.02
N GLU A 156 -15.98 25.01 21.76
CA GLU A 156 -15.25 25.71 22.81
C GLU A 156 -14.80 24.73 23.92
N PRO A 157 -13.60 24.90 24.50
CA PRO A 157 -13.15 24.08 25.61
C PRO A 157 -14.01 24.32 26.84
N VAL A 158 -14.58 23.26 27.41
CA VAL A 158 -15.16 23.29 28.74
C VAL A 158 -14.03 23.61 29.72
N GLN A 159 -14.05 24.83 30.27
CA GLN A 159 -13.16 25.20 31.37
C GLN A 159 -13.55 24.37 32.60
N THR A 160 -12.79 23.32 32.89
CA THR A 160 -12.79 22.75 34.24
C THR A 160 -12.07 23.73 35.14
N ALA A 161 -12.81 24.39 36.04
CA ALA A 161 -12.23 25.23 37.07
C ALA A 161 -11.16 24.44 37.83
N ALA A 162 -9.96 25.01 37.94
CA ALA A 162 -8.91 24.45 38.76
C ALA A 162 -9.40 24.35 40.21
N ALA A 163 -9.30 23.15 40.81
CA ALA A 163 -9.54 22.97 42.23
C ALA A 163 -8.56 23.86 43.01
N SER A 164 -9.10 24.76 43.82
CA SER A 164 -8.29 25.51 44.78
C SER A 164 -7.95 24.60 45.96
N ASP A 165 -6.74 24.74 46.50
CA ASP A 165 -6.28 24.06 47.72
C ASP A 165 -7.26 24.34 48.87
N GLY A 166 -8.25 23.47 49.06
CA GLY A 166 -9.30 23.67 50.06
C GLY A 166 -10.62 22.92 49.85
N ASP A 167 -10.84 22.27 48.70
CA ASP A 167 -12.09 21.53 48.44
C ASP A 167 -12.14 20.18 49.17
N VAL A 168 -12.30 20.24 50.49
CA VAL A 168 -12.79 19.11 51.27
C VAL A 168 -14.24 18.87 50.84
N LEU A 169 -14.54 17.66 50.35
CA LEU A 169 -15.90 17.25 50.00
C LEU A 169 -16.88 17.66 51.11
N PRO A 170 -18.02 18.29 50.77
CA PRO A 170 -19.04 18.65 51.76
C PRO A 170 -19.35 17.42 52.63
N LYS A 171 -19.54 17.62 53.95
CA LYS A 171 -19.89 16.52 54.87
C LYS A 171 -21.15 15.74 54.47
N ASP A 172 -22.00 16.36 53.65
CA ASP A 172 -23.25 15.81 53.14
C ASP A 172 -23.17 15.43 51.64
N ALA A 173 -21.96 15.34 51.08
CA ALA A 173 -21.79 14.86 49.71
C ALA A 173 -22.32 13.42 49.59
N GLU A 174 -23.18 13.17 48.61
CA GLU A 174 -23.64 11.82 48.30
C GLU A 174 -22.43 10.97 47.92
N VAL A 175 -22.04 10.08 48.84
CA VAL A 175 -20.95 9.14 48.64
C VAL A 175 -21.48 8.02 47.74
N PRO A 176 -20.84 7.75 46.58
CA PRO A 176 -21.28 6.69 45.70
C PRO A 176 -21.28 5.34 46.41
N ASP A 177 -22.31 4.51 46.18
CA ASP A 177 -22.48 3.23 46.89
C ASP A 177 -21.60 2.09 46.35
N HIS A 178 -20.69 2.39 45.41
CA HIS A 178 -19.82 1.43 44.76
C HIS A 178 -18.35 1.53 45.21
N GLY A 179 -17.65 0.39 45.18
CA GLY A 179 -16.21 0.30 45.43
C GLY A 179 -15.79 0.46 46.90
N VAL A 180 -14.57 0.04 47.23
CA VAL A 180 -14.03 0.09 48.61
C VAL A 180 -13.75 1.54 49.06
N PHE A 181 -13.43 2.42 48.11
CA PHE A 181 -13.05 3.81 48.38
C PHE A 181 -14.11 4.83 47.95
N HIS A 182 -15.24 4.37 47.38
CA HIS A 182 -16.34 5.24 46.95
C HIS A 182 -15.93 6.40 46.02
N LEU A 183 -14.96 6.18 45.15
CA LEU A 183 -14.49 7.14 44.16
C LEU A 183 -15.09 6.84 42.77
N GLY A 184 -15.28 7.88 41.96
CA GLY A 184 -15.78 7.79 40.59
C GLY A 184 -17.26 7.39 40.49
N ARG A 185 -17.67 6.93 39.30
CA ARG A 185 -19.00 6.35 39.05
C ARG A 185 -18.90 5.11 38.16
N LYS A 186 -19.94 4.29 38.17
CA LYS A 186 -20.07 3.21 37.18
C LYS A 186 -20.05 3.81 35.76
N ALA A 187 -19.28 3.21 34.87
CA ALA A 187 -19.30 3.54 33.45
C ALA A 187 -20.66 3.18 32.85
N LEU A 188 -21.21 4.09 32.05
CA LEU A 188 -22.44 3.82 31.31
C LEU A 188 -22.13 2.85 30.16
N PRO A 189 -23.09 2.01 29.73
CA PRO A 189 -22.90 1.11 28.60
C PRO A 189 -22.35 1.82 27.35
N ASP A 190 -22.93 2.97 27.00
CA ASP A 190 -22.53 3.76 25.82
C ASP A 190 -21.09 4.29 25.91
N GLU A 191 -20.58 4.57 27.12
CA GLU A 191 -19.20 5.02 27.32
C GLU A 191 -18.22 3.88 27.13
N VAL A 192 -18.58 2.69 27.63
CA VAL A 192 -17.79 1.48 27.42
C VAL A 192 -17.79 1.14 25.94
N GLU A 193 -18.93 1.18 25.26
CA GLU A 193 -19.05 0.91 23.82
C GLU A 193 -18.21 1.88 22.97
N ALA A 194 -18.19 3.17 23.32
CA ALA A 194 -17.42 4.17 22.60
C ALA A 194 -15.89 4.01 22.75
N TRP A 195 -15.41 3.46 23.87
CA TRP A 195 -13.98 3.40 24.18
C TRP A 195 -13.38 1.99 24.00
N ASN A 196 -14.14 0.96 24.35
CA ASN A 196 -13.75 -0.44 24.27
C ASN A 196 -14.05 -1.00 22.87
N ILE A 197 -13.19 -0.62 21.93
CA ILE A 197 -13.24 -1.08 20.54
C ILE A 197 -12.19 -2.16 20.22
N ASP A 198 -11.61 -2.77 21.26
CA ASP A 198 -10.51 -3.73 21.13
C ASP A 198 -10.95 -5.00 20.41
N ILE A 199 -10.13 -5.45 19.45
CA ILE A 199 -10.38 -6.70 18.70
C ILE A 199 -9.37 -7.75 19.10
N ARG A 200 -9.86 -8.88 19.63
CA ARG A 200 -9.02 -10.00 20.04
C ARG A 200 -8.73 -10.95 18.88
N PRO A 201 -7.65 -11.76 18.94
CA PRO A 201 -7.31 -12.72 17.88
C PRO A 201 -8.40 -13.74 17.54
N ASP A 202 -9.31 -14.03 18.47
CA ASP A 202 -10.45 -14.94 18.26
C ASP A 202 -11.67 -14.26 17.59
N GLY A 203 -11.57 -12.96 17.26
CA GLY A 203 -12.65 -12.15 16.68
C GLY A 203 -13.57 -11.50 17.73
N SER A 204 -13.34 -11.71 19.02
CA SER A 204 -14.11 -11.01 20.07
C SER A 204 -13.91 -9.50 19.97
N GLY A 205 -15.02 -8.75 19.97
CA GLY A 205 -15.03 -7.29 19.86
C GLY A 205 -15.32 -6.76 18.46
N LEU A 206 -15.37 -7.63 17.44
CA LEU A 206 -15.67 -7.21 16.07
C LEU A 206 -17.06 -6.56 15.96
N PRO A 207 -17.17 -5.39 15.31
CA PRO A 207 -18.46 -4.83 14.96
C PRO A 207 -19.14 -5.69 13.89
N VAL A 208 -20.47 -5.75 13.88
CA VAL A 208 -21.21 -6.44 12.82
C VAL A 208 -21.03 -5.66 11.51
N GLY A 209 -20.50 -6.31 10.48
CA GLY A 209 -20.15 -5.61 9.24
C GLY A 209 -19.46 -6.50 8.22
N ARG A 210 -19.23 -5.91 7.05
CA ARG A 210 -18.55 -6.55 5.91
C ARG A 210 -17.94 -5.52 4.96
N GLY A 211 -17.01 -5.98 4.13
CA GLY A 211 -16.39 -5.16 3.10
C GLY A 211 -15.59 -6.00 2.11
N THR A 212 -15.57 -5.57 0.85
CA THR A 212 -14.89 -6.29 -0.25
C THR A 212 -13.52 -5.69 -0.54
N VAL A 213 -12.64 -6.49 -1.15
CA VAL A 213 -11.33 -6.04 -1.67
C VAL A 213 -11.50 -4.85 -2.61
N ALA A 214 -12.43 -4.91 -3.58
CA ALA A 214 -12.68 -3.83 -4.52
C ALA A 214 -13.14 -2.51 -3.85
N GLN A 215 -13.98 -2.58 -2.82
CA GLN A 215 -14.34 -1.39 -2.03
C GLN A 215 -13.14 -0.87 -1.24
N GLY A 216 -12.30 -1.77 -0.73
CA GLY A 216 -11.10 -1.45 0.03
C GLY A 216 -10.07 -0.70 -0.79
N GLU A 217 -9.85 -1.11 -2.04
CA GLU A 217 -8.92 -0.47 -2.97
C GLU A 217 -9.24 1.02 -3.15
N VAL A 218 -10.52 1.35 -3.33
CA VAL A 218 -10.97 2.74 -3.51
C VAL A 218 -10.67 3.56 -2.26
N ILE A 219 -11.11 3.09 -1.08
CA ILE A 219 -10.89 3.79 0.19
C ILE A 219 -9.39 3.94 0.46
N TYR A 220 -8.61 2.88 0.23
CA TYR A 220 -7.18 2.86 0.45
C TYR A 220 -6.45 3.86 -0.45
N THR A 221 -6.83 3.92 -1.74
CA THR A 221 -6.23 4.86 -2.69
C THR A 221 -6.48 6.31 -2.28
N GLU A 222 -7.68 6.63 -1.83
CA GLU A 222 -8.06 8.00 -1.44
C GLU A 222 -7.45 8.42 -0.10
N THR A 223 -7.26 7.47 0.82
CA THR A 223 -7.03 7.79 2.23
C THR A 223 -5.68 7.34 2.77
N CYS A 224 -5.09 6.29 2.18
CA CYS A 224 -3.90 5.61 2.71
C CYS A 224 -2.69 5.77 1.78
N ALA A 225 -2.90 5.74 0.46
CA ALA A 225 -1.83 5.58 -0.53
C ALA A 225 -0.83 6.76 -0.57
N VAL A 226 -1.24 7.96 -0.15
CA VAL A 226 -0.36 9.13 -0.07
C VAL A 226 0.87 8.90 0.82
N CYS A 227 0.75 8.03 1.83
CA CYS A 227 1.84 7.63 2.70
C CYS A 227 2.27 6.18 2.44
N HIS A 228 1.33 5.27 2.23
CA HIS A 228 1.64 3.84 2.19
C HIS A 228 1.91 3.28 0.79
N GLY A 229 1.90 4.10 -0.26
CA GLY A 229 1.97 3.64 -1.64
C GLY A 229 0.63 3.04 -2.09
N VAL A 230 0.43 2.87 -3.40
CA VAL A 230 -0.83 2.35 -3.94
C VAL A 230 -0.97 0.83 -3.76
N PHE A 231 0.16 0.13 -3.59
CA PHE A 231 0.24 -1.31 -3.35
C PHE A 231 0.80 -1.66 -1.97
N GLY A 232 0.83 -0.71 -1.03
CA GLY A 232 1.39 -0.93 0.30
C GLY A 232 2.92 -0.95 0.35
N GLU A 233 3.60 -0.49 -0.70
CA GLU A 233 5.06 -0.47 -0.81
C GLU A 233 5.74 0.63 0.01
N GLY A 234 4.97 1.56 0.59
CA GLY A 234 5.45 2.71 1.34
C GLY A 234 5.98 3.84 0.46
N GLU A 235 5.55 5.09 0.71
CA GLU A 235 6.10 6.27 0.05
C GLU A 235 7.20 6.93 0.90
N GLY A 236 8.39 7.06 0.31
CA GLY A 236 9.54 7.69 0.97
C GLY A 236 10.01 6.94 2.22
N ARG A 237 9.66 7.45 3.41
CA ARG A 237 10.02 6.84 4.71
C ARG A 237 8.80 6.39 5.52
N TRP A 238 7.62 6.42 4.91
CA TRP A 238 6.43 5.89 5.55
C TRP A 238 6.45 4.35 5.58
N PRO A 239 5.70 3.72 6.51
CA PRO A 239 5.72 2.28 6.66
C PRO A 239 5.25 1.53 5.41
N VAL A 240 6.01 0.48 5.07
CA VAL A 240 5.65 -0.55 4.09
C VAL A 240 4.60 -1.48 4.74
N LEU A 241 3.46 -1.67 4.07
CA LEU A 241 2.34 -2.49 4.54
C LEU A 241 2.29 -3.87 3.88
N ALA A 242 2.88 -4.03 2.70
CA ALA A 242 2.91 -5.27 1.96
C ALA A 242 4.29 -5.58 1.37
N GLY A 243 4.68 -6.86 1.36
CA GLY A 243 5.99 -7.33 0.92
C GLY A 243 6.85 -7.92 2.06
N GLY A 244 8.12 -8.20 1.78
CA GLY A 244 9.07 -8.69 2.79
C GLY A 244 8.95 -10.16 3.18
N GLN A 245 8.13 -10.96 2.48
CA GLN A 245 8.01 -12.40 2.72
C GLN A 245 9.37 -13.09 2.59
N GLY A 246 9.73 -13.89 3.60
CA GLY A 246 11.00 -14.62 3.64
C GLY A 246 12.22 -13.79 4.05
N THR A 247 12.07 -12.49 4.32
CA THR A 247 13.22 -11.60 4.65
C THR A 247 13.59 -11.59 6.14
N LEU A 248 12.87 -12.32 7.00
CA LEU A 248 13.03 -12.23 8.47
C LEU A 248 14.42 -12.64 8.98
N GLU A 249 15.18 -13.41 8.18
CA GLU A 249 16.55 -13.84 8.49
C GLU A 249 17.62 -12.98 7.81
N ASP A 250 17.23 -12.02 6.97
CA ASP A 250 18.17 -11.13 6.28
C ASP A 250 18.80 -10.13 7.25
N ASP A 251 19.97 -9.58 6.88
CA ASP A 251 20.65 -8.52 7.66
C ASP A 251 19.76 -7.30 7.90
N ARG A 252 18.78 -7.06 7.02
CA ARG A 252 17.80 -5.98 7.11
C ARG A 252 16.40 -6.47 6.71
N PRO A 253 15.64 -7.08 7.65
CA PRO A 253 14.33 -7.65 7.36
C PRO A 253 13.29 -6.59 7.03
N GLU A 254 12.38 -6.91 6.11
CA GLU A 254 11.19 -6.11 5.80
C GLU A 254 9.97 -6.70 6.53
N LYS A 255 9.58 -6.07 7.63
CA LYS A 255 8.54 -6.56 8.55
C LYS A 255 7.20 -5.86 8.27
N THR A 256 6.33 -6.52 7.53
CA THR A 256 5.02 -6.01 7.07
C THR A 256 3.87 -6.82 7.67
N ILE A 257 2.64 -6.51 7.25
CA ILE A 257 1.45 -7.27 7.65
C ILE A 257 1.60 -8.74 7.22
N GLY A 258 1.94 -8.99 5.95
CA GLY A 258 2.04 -10.35 5.40
C GLY A 258 3.31 -11.09 5.78
N SER A 259 4.42 -10.39 6.09
CA SER A 259 5.68 -11.06 6.44
C SER A 259 5.87 -11.30 7.92
N TYR A 260 5.32 -10.45 8.80
CA TYR A 260 5.66 -10.45 10.21
C TYR A 260 4.46 -10.52 11.16
N TRP A 261 3.34 -9.88 10.86
CA TRP A 261 2.27 -9.76 11.86
C TRP A 261 1.57 -11.10 12.13
N PRO A 262 1.24 -11.42 13.40
CA PRO A 262 0.66 -12.71 13.73
C PRO A 262 -0.86 -12.78 13.53
N TYR A 263 -1.57 -11.67 13.74
CA TYR A 263 -3.03 -11.69 13.83
C TYR A 263 -3.68 -10.58 12.99
N LEU A 264 -4.74 -10.94 12.27
CA LEU A 264 -5.58 -9.99 11.54
C LEU A 264 -6.30 -9.02 12.47
N SER A 265 -6.62 -9.44 13.70
CA SER A 265 -7.26 -8.61 14.72
C SER A 265 -6.49 -7.33 14.99
N THR A 266 -5.15 -7.41 15.06
CA THR A 266 -4.28 -6.25 15.27
C THR A 266 -4.37 -5.27 14.10
N VAL A 267 -4.46 -5.79 12.86
CA VAL A 267 -4.62 -4.94 11.66
C VAL A 267 -5.95 -4.21 11.73
N PHE A 268 -7.05 -4.91 12.01
CA PHE A 268 -8.38 -4.31 12.07
C PHE A 268 -8.51 -3.28 13.19
N ASP A 269 -8.11 -3.62 14.42
CA ASP A 269 -8.15 -2.72 15.58
C ASP A 269 -7.30 -1.47 15.31
N TYR A 270 -6.06 -1.64 14.89
CA TYR A 270 -5.16 -0.51 14.63
C TYR A 270 -5.66 0.41 13.51
N VAL A 271 -6.16 -0.16 12.41
CA VAL A 271 -6.73 0.65 11.31
C VAL A 271 -7.96 1.41 11.81
N ARG A 272 -8.88 0.76 12.52
CA ARG A 272 -10.09 1.39 13.07
C ARG A 272 -9.76 2.50 14.08
N ARG A 273 -8.78 2.25 14.95
CA ARG A 273 -8.45 3.08 16.11
C ARG A 273 -7.47 4.22 15.80
N ALA A 274 -6.54 4.02 14.89
CA ALA A 274 -5.40 4.93 14.74
C ALA A 274 -5.20 5.46 13.32
N MET A 275 -5.88 4.90 12.32
CA MET A 275 -5.76 5.32 10.94
C MET A 275 -7.06 5.95 10.42
N PRO A 276 -6.96 6.84 9.41
CA PRO A 276 -5.76 7.39 8.78
C PRO A 276 -4.95 8.30 9.71
N PHE A 277 -3.62 8.35 9.56
CA PHE A 277 -2.77 9.22 10.37
C PHE A 277 -3.14 10.69 10.20
N GLY A 278 -3.42 11.38 11.32
CA GLY A 278 -3.90 12.76 11.33
C GLY A 278 -5.43 12.91 11.26
N ASN A 279 -6.17 11.84 10.98
CA ASN A 279 -7.64 11.83 10.95
C ASN A 279 -8.22 10.48 11.43
N ALA A 280 -7.70 9.96 12.55
CA ALA A 280 -8.10 8.66 13.10
C ALA A 280 -9.61 8.63 13.46
N HIS A 281 -10.20 7.41 13.52
CA HIS A 281 -11.63 7.18 13.76
C HIS A 281 -12.58 7.76 12.68
N SER A 282 -12.07 8.08 11.48
CA SER A 282 -12.89 8.64 10.39
C SER A 282 -13.53 7.59 9.47
N LEU A 283 -13.09 6.32 9.54
CA LEU A 283 -13.66 5.23 8.75
C LEU A 283 -14.83 4.58 9.48
N SER A 284 -15.88 4.23 8.73
CA SER A 284 -16.95 3.35 9.23
C SER A 284 -16.45 1.91 9.40
N ASP A 285 -17.13 1.11 10.22
CA ASP A 285 -16.76 -0.29 10.45
C ASP A 285 -16.70 -1.11 9.14
N ASN A 286 -17.66 -0.92 8.21
CA ASN A 286 -17.62 -1.54 6.88
C ASN A 286 -16.46 -1.02 6.02
N GLY A 287 -16.10 0.26 6.17
CA GLY A 287 -14.92 0.84 5.52
C GLY A 287 -13.64 0.19 6.02
N VAL A 288 -13.52 -0.06 7.33
CA VAL A 288 -12.38 -0.79 7.91
C VAL A 288 -12.35 -2.23 7.38
N TYR A 289 -13.47 -2.96 7.36
CA TYR A 289 -13.53 -4.30 6.75
C TYR A 289 -13.02 -4.30 5.31
N SER A 290 -13.46 -3.32 4.51
CA SER A 290 -13.07 -3.20 3.10
C SER A 290 -11.56 -2.97 2.97
N VAL A 291 -11.00 -1.99 3.70
CA VAL A 291 -9.55 -1.70 3.68
C VAL A 291 -8.74 -2.90 4.15
N VAL A 292 -9.16 -3.60 5.20
CA VAL A 292 -8.48 -4.80 5.69
C VAL A 292 -8.54 -5.94 4.66
N ALA A 293 -9.66 -6.13 3.97
CA ALA A 293 -9.76 -7.07 2.86
C ALA A 293 -8.74 -6.75 1.76
N TYR A 294 -8.62 -5.48 1.37
CA TYR A 294 -7.62 -5.05 0.39
C TYR A 294 -6.18 -5.25 0.88
N LEU A 295 -5.88 -5.00 2.16
CA LEU A 295 -4.56 -5.27 2.75
C LEU A 295 -4.22 -6.76 2.75
N LEU A 296 -5.20 -7.65 2.94
CA LEU A 296 -5.02 -9.09 2.80
C LEU A 296 -4.69 -9.46 1.35
N TYR A 297 -5.34 -8.82 0.38
CA TYR A 297 -5.09 -9.01 -1.05
C TYR A 297 -3.67 -8.56 -1.43
N LEU A 298 -3.25 -7.36 -0.99
CA LEU A 298 -1.89 -6.85 -1.24
C LEU A 298 -0.79 -7.74 -0.67
N ASN A 299 -1.09 -8.56 0.35
CA ASN A 299 -0.15 -9.47 0.99
C ASN A 299 -0.29 -10.92 0.52
N ASP A 300 -1.04 -11.17 -0.56
CA ASP A 300 -1.32 -12.50 -1.12
C ASP A 300 -1.94 -13.49 -0.11
N VAL A 301 -2.56 -12.99 0.97
CA VAL A 301 -3.27 -13.83 1.96
C VAL A 301 -4.63 -14.26 1.41
N VAL A 302 -5.26 -13.37 0.64
CA VAL A 302 -6.39 -13.69 -0.24
C VAL A 302 -6.01 -13.28 -1.66
N THR A 303 -6.50 -14.01 -2.66
CA THR A 303 -6.14 -13.77 -4.08
C THR A 303 -7.34 -13.39 -4.95
N ASP A 304 -8.54 -13.45 -4.38
CA ASP A 304 -9.79 -13.10 -5.06
C ASP A 304 -10.11 -11.61 -4.86
N GLU A 305 -10.20 -10.85 -5.95
CA GLU A 305 -10.55 -9.42 -5.96
C GLU A 305 -12.00 -9.16 -5.52
N GLU A 306 -12.85 -10.19 -5.52
CA GLU A 306 -14.24 -10.12 -5.05
C GLU A 306 -14.38 -10.65 -3.61
N PHE A 307 -13.28 -11.00 -2.94
CA PHE A 307 -13.31 -11.49 -1.57
C PHE A 307 -13.99 -10.48 -0.62
N GLU A 308 -14.96 -10.96 0.16
CA GLU A 308 -15.67 -10.20 1.18
C GLU A 308 -15.21 -10.64 2.58
N LEU A 309 -14.59 -9.73 3.33
CA LEU A 309 -14.29 -9.92 4.74
C LEU A 309 -15.50 -9.48 5.56
N SER A 310 -15.90 -10.27 6.56
CA SER A 310 -17.00 -9.96 7.46
C SER A 310 -16.71 -10.41 8.88
N ASN A 311 -17.52 -9.95 9.83
CA ASN A 311 -17.44 -10.42 11.21
C ASN A 311 -17.64 -11.95 11.35
N GLU A 312 -18.24 -12.61 10.36
CA GLU A 312 -18.53 -14.05 10.39
C GLU A 312 -17.34 -14.90 9.94
N ASN A 313 -16.53 -14.42 8.99
CA ASN A 313 -15.40 -15.16 8.45
C ASN A 313 -14.03 -14.68 8.98
N PHE A 314 -13.97 -13.53 9.67
CA PHE A 314 -12.73 -12.90 10.12
C PHE A 314 -11.79 -13.85 10.88
N ALA A 315 -12.31 -14.57 11.87
CA ALA A 315 -11.51 -15.45 12.73
C ALA A 315 -10.93 -16.69 12.00
N SER A 316 -11.41 -16.98 10.78
CA SER A 316 -10.87 -18.06 9.96
C SER A 316 -9.61 -17.68 9.19
N ILE A 317 -9.32 -16.38 9.08
CA ILE A 317 -8.15 -15.88 8.35
C ILE A 317 -6.91 -15.95 9.25
N LYS A 318 -5.86 -16.57 8.73
CA LYS A 318 -4.57 -16.77 9.42
C LYS A 318 -3.47 -16.03 8.67
N LEU A 319 -2.71 -15.19 9.38
CA LEU A 319 -1.57 -14.52 8.76
C LEU A 319 -0.37 -15.47 8.73
N PRO A 320 0.55 -15.32 7.75
CA PRO A 320 1.63 -16.30 7.55
C PRO A 320 2.57 -16.49 8.74
N ASN A 321 2.69 -15.50 9.62
CA ASN A 321 3.65 -15.50 10.73
C ASN A 321 3.02 -15.73 12.11
N GLU A 322 1.78 -16.24 12.18
CA GLU A 322 1.03 -16.43 13.44
C GLU A 322 1.78 -17.28 14.48
N GLU A 323 2.43 -18.36 14.05
CA GLU A 323 3.07 -19.33 14.95
C GLU A 323 4.47 -18.92 15.44
N ASN A 324 5.05 -17.84 14.91
CA ASN A 324 6.47 -17.51 15.09
C ASN A 324 6.73 -16.47 16.19
N PHE A 325 5.78 -16.28 17.10
CA PHE A 325 5.95 -15.43 18.28
C PHE A 325 5.96 -16.27 19.54
N ILE A 326 6.98 -16.05 20.37
CA ILE A 326 7.12 -16.72 21.66
C ILE A 326 6.99 -15.71 22.79
N ALA A 327 6.56 -16.19 23.96
CA ALA A 327 6.69 -15.41 25.17
C ALA A 327 8.17 -15.15 25.48
N ASP A 328 8.45 -14.05 26.17
CA ASP A 328 9.80 -13.70 26.58
C ASP A 328 10.46 -14.84 27.37
N ASN A 329 11.49 -15.45 26.77
CA ASN A 329 12.24 -16.57 27.32
C ASN A 329 13.63 -16.14 27.84
N ARG A 330 13.90 -14.84 28.03
CA ARG A 330 15.22 -14.35 28.43
C ARG A 330 15.76 -15.00 29.71
N LEU A 331 14.91 -15.47 30.61
CA LEU A 331 15.35 -16.15 31.84
C LEU A 331 15.85 -17.59 31.60
N GLU A 332 15.56 -18.17 30.44
CA GLU A 332 15.98 -19.52 30.03
C GLU A 332 17.22 -19.47 29.13
N GLU A 333 17.49 -18.33 28.50
CA GLU A 333 18.64 -18.10 27.63
C GLU A 333 19.96 -18.23 28.41
N PRO A 334 20.92 -19.06 27.95
CA PRO A 334 22.17 -19.32 28.69
C PRO A 334 22.95 -18.05 29.08
N ALA A 335 22.90 -17.03 28.23
CA ALA A 335 23.60 -15.76 28.45
C ALA A 335 23.02 -14.92 29.62
N TYR A 336 21.77 -15.15 30.01
CA TYR A 336 21.07 -14.39 31.05
C TYR A 336 20.65 -15.27 32.24
N ALA A 337 20.48 -16.57 32.03
CA ALA A 337 20.14 -17.54 33.06
C ALA A 337 21.28 -17.71 34.08
N ALA A 338 22.52 -17.56 33.63
CA ALA A 338 23.70 -17.68 34.46
C ALA A 338 23.95 -16.36 35.22
N LYS A 339 23.65 -16.34 36.53
CA LYS A 339 24.05 -15.25 37.44
C LYS A 339 25.53 -15.37 37.79
N GLU A 340 26.39 -15.34 36.77
CA GLU A 340 27.83 -15.42 36.98
C GLU A 340 28.34 -14.10 37.59
N GLU A 341 29.24 -14.22 38.56
CA GLU A 341 29.95 -13.06 39.08
C GLU A 341 30.83 -12.47 37.97
N PRO A 342 30.82 -11.14 37.77
CA PRO A 342 31.59 -10.51 36.71
C PRO A 342 33.08 -10.77 36.88
N CYS A 343 33.80 -10.91 35.76
CA CYS A 343 35.26 -10.96 35.82
C CYS A 343 35.83 -9.64 36.33
N MET A 344 36.74 -9.72 37.32
CA MET A 344 37.36 -8.55 37.95
C MET A 344 38.81 -8.30 37.52
N LYS A 345 39.50 -9.29 36.96
CA LYS A 345 40.93 -9.20 36.58
C LYS A 345 41.22 -10.07 35.37
N GLU A 346 42.06 -9.56 34.46
CA GLU A 346 42.56 -10.30 33.28
C GLU A 346 41.44 -10.84 32.36
N CYS A 347 40.36 -10.08 32.19
CA CYS A 347 39.10 -10.55 31.60
C CYS A 347 39.09 -10.75 30.09
N LYS A 348 40.06 -10.17 29.37
CA LYS A 348 40.21 -10.35 27.93
C LYS A 348 41.63 -10.79 27.63
N PRO A 349 41.83 -11.92 26.94
CA PRO A 349 43.14 -12.26 26.41
C PRO A 349 43.46 -11.32 25.24
N GLY A 350 44.54 -10.52 25.37
CA GLY A 350 45.03 -9.65 24.31
C GLY A 350 44.57 -8.19 24.38
N PRO A 351 44.98 -7.36 23.40
CA PRO A 351 44.70 -5.94 23.42
C PRO A 351 43.21 -5.61 23.18
N VAL A 352 42.80 -4.45 23.69
CA VAL A 352 41.52 -3.84 23.34
C VAL A 352 41.69 -3.06 22.04
N GLU A 353 40.84 -3.35 21.06
CA GLU A 353 40.88 -2.72 19.74
C GLU A 353 39.56 -2.00 19.49
N ILE A 354 39.64 -0.82 18.87
CA ILE A 354 38.45 -0.03 18.49
C ILE A 354 37.94 -0.58 17.16
N THR A 355 36.75 -1.18 17.16
CA THR A 355 36.12 -1.75 15.96
C THR A 355 35.13 -0.82 15.28
N MET A 356 34.55 0.13 16.01
CA MET A 356 33.57 1.09 15.50
C MET A 356 33.72 2.45 16.17
N ARG A 357 33.48 3.53 15.44
CA ARG A 357 33.44 4.90 15.96
C ARG A 357 32.17 5.58 15.44
N ALA A 358 31.29 6.04 16.33
CA ALA A 358 30.05 6.73 15.94
C ALA A 358 30.32 7.97 15.05
N ARG A 359 31.45 8.63 15.28
CA ARG A 359 31.98 9.74 14.47
C ARG A 359 32.16 9.42 12.98
N VAL A 360 32.26 8.14 12.60
CA VAL A 360 32.34 7.73 11.19
C VAL A 360 30.99 7.84 10.49
N LEU A 361 29.88 7.69 11.22
CA LEU A 361 28.52 7.83 10.66
C LEU A 361 28.07 9.29 10.62
N ASP A 362 28.46 10.09 11.62
CA ASP A 362 28.24 11.54 11.69
C ASP A 362 26.79 12.00 11.43
N VAL A 363 25.84 11.31 12.08
CA VAL A 363 24.39 11.60 11.99
C VAL A 363 23.81 12.28 13.24
N THR A 364 24.68 12.66 14.18
CA THR A 364 24.29 13.39 15.40
C THR A 364 24.23 14.88 15.08
N PRO A 365 23.16 15.61 15.43
CA PRO A 365 23.11 17.07 15.21
C PRO A 365 24.26 17.79 15.93
N ASP A 366 24.92 18.70 15.22
CA ASP A 366 25.98 19.57 15.76
C ASP A 366 25.42 20.74 16.57
N SER A 367 26.23 21.31 17.46
CA SER A 367 25.92 22.59 18.12
C SER A 367 26.48 23.79 17.31
N GLU A 368 25.90 24.98 17.47
CA GLU A 368 26.32 26.18 16.71
C GLU A 368 27.80 26.57 16.94
N ASP A 369 28.40 26.13 18.05
CA ASP A 369 29.79 26.41 18.41
C ASP A 369 30.79 25.36 17.85
N ASP A 370 30.30 24.29 17.21
CA ASP A 370 31.14 23.26 16.59
C ASP A 370 31.63 23.73 15.22
N SER A 371 32.72 24.51 15.21
CA SER A 371 33.39 25.00 13.97
C SER A 371 33.95 23.88 13.06
N VAL A 372 33.89 22.64 13.53
CA VAL A 372 34.22 21.41 12.82
C VAL A 372 33.13 20.43 13.29
N GLY A 373 32.34 19.86 12.36
CA GLY A 373 31.27 18.92 12.72
C GLY A 373 31.79 17.91 13.75
N ALA A 374 31.04 17.67 14.82
CA ALA A 374 31.50 17.06 16.06
C ALA A 374 32.06 15.61 15.90
N GLY A 375 32.05 15.08 14.67
CA GLY A 375 32.63 13.81 14.26
C GLY A 375 33.72 13.84 13.18
N ALA A 376 34.08 14.98 12.56
CA ALA A 376 35.03 14.99 11.45
C ALA A 376 36.42 14.47 11.87
N ILE A 377 36.91 13.43 11.16
CA ILE A 377 38.28 12.92 11.28
C ILE A 377 39.05 13.48 10.08
N GLU A 378 40.24 14.05 10.32
CA GLU A 378 41.24 14.29 9.26
C GLU A 378 41.79 12.98 8.67
#